data_AF-A0A2S4UQ86-F1
#
_entry.id   AF-A0A2S4UQ86-F1
#
_cell.length_a   1.000
_cell.length_b   1.000
_cell.length_c   1.000
_cell.angle_alpha   90.00
_cell.angle_beta   90.00
_cell.angle_gamma   90.00
#
_symmetry.space_group_name_H-M   'P 1'
#
loop_
_entity.id
_entity.type
_entity.pdbx_description
1 polymer ?
#
loop_
_entity_poly.entity_id
_entity_poly.type
_entity_poly.pdbx_seq_one_letter_code
_entity_poly.pdbx_strand_id
1 'polypeptide(L)'
;MSNNEPMPGGNDCLIKFGSRSDYNRFVAELRSQLRSYLITSCEENKIVIGSPDYLTAESVLMDVFMKYTLEFIRENLLVGGRPLTPPPEFGPATDQVNGTSTGEQASRTSNNRSKDPKPERTRPCDTALNERVIRQQYALYDAAVDNTRKRKDLPGHIVQRVETAAQQCSEHLLSQTKELEQLEAVRLEQADVDPTQRWDVLNAEPPDIQRTQDDFTGANHAICKLIESIPQLIQTASRAINLHEEVTKTLKTV
;
A
#
# COMPACT_ATOMS: atom_id res chain seq x y z
N MET A 1 7.65 81.91 -2.47
CA MET A 1 8.54 81.17 -1.56
C MET A 1 8.44 79.70 -1.91
N SER A 2 9.47 79.17 -2.55
CA SER A 2 9.54 77.77 -2.97
C SER A 2 10.28 77.02 -1.87
N ASN A 3 9.55 76.30 -1.02
CA ASN A 3 10.17 75.41 -0.04
C ASN A 3 10.54 74.11 -0.76
N ASN A 4 11.80 74.03 -1.19
CA ASN A 4 12.46 72.77 -1.49
C ASN A 4 12.67 72.03 -0.17
N GLU A 5 11.83 71.06 0.14
CA GLU A 5 12.23 69.94 1.00
C GLU A 5 12.92 68.90 0.12
N PRO A 6 14.18 68.55 0.38
CA PRO A 6 14.82 67.44 -0.30
C PRO A 6 14.21 66.13 0.22
N MET A 7 13.57 65.38 -0.70
CA MET A 7 13.21 63.98 -0.49
C MET A 7 14.44 63.16 -0.04
N PRO A 8 14.36 62.37 1.04
CA PRO A 8 15.45 61.50 1.46
C PRO A 8 15.47 60.28 0.52
N GLY A 9 16.26 60.37 -0.54
CA GLY A 9 16.43 59.30 -1.53
C GLY A 9 17.76 59.36 -2.26
N GLY A 10 18.78 59.95 -1.62
CA GLY A 10 20.13 60.05 -2.18
C GLY A 10 21.01 58.90 -1.73
N ASN A 11 21.44 58.06 -2.68
CA ASN A 11 22.76 57.40 -2.76
C ASN A 11 23.39 56.63 -1.58
N ASP A 12 22.75 56.45 -0.42
CA ASP A 12 23.47 56.04 0.80
C ASP A 12 23.64 54.53 1.04
N CYS A 13 23.15 53.65 0.15
CA CYS A 13 23.29 52.19 0.32
C CYS A 13 23.84 51.45 -0.91
N LEU A 14 24.56 52.11 -1.83
CA LEU A 14 25.15 51.44 -2.98
C LEU A 14 26.36 50.58 -2.56
N ILE A 15 26.19 49.27 -2.58
CA ILE A 15 27.26 48.29 -2.33
C ILE A 15 28.00 48.04 -3.64
N LYS A 16 29.27 48.43 -3.70
CA LYS A 16 30.11 48.35 -4.91
C LYS A 16 31.14 47.24 -4.79
N PHE A 17 31.10 46.31 -5.74
CA PHE A 17 32.12 45.29 -5.94
C PHE A 17 32.99 45.67 -7.15
N GLY A 18 34.31 45.66 -6.96
CA GLY A 18 35.28 46.00 -8.02
C GLY A 18 35.22 45.01 -9.19
N SER A 19 34.90 43.75 -8.91
CA SER A 19 34.84 42.67 -9.90
C SER A 19 33.76 41.63 -9.57
N ARG A 20 33.41 40.79 -10.55
CA ARG A 20 32.52 39.64 -10.33
C ARG A 20 33.09 38.62 -9.35
N SER A 21 34.41 38.50 -9.28
CA SER A 21 35.10 37.66 -8.28
C SER A 21 34.88 38.17 -6.85
N ASP A 22 34.88 39.48 -6.62
CA ASP A 22 34.66 40.05 -5.29
C ASP A 22 33.22 39.80 -4.81
N TYR A 23 32.25 39.95 -5.72
CA TYR A 23 30.86 39.59 -5.44
C TYR A 23 30.71 38.10 -5.12
N ASN A 24 31.32 37.22 -5.92
CA ASN A 24 31.24 35.77 -5.67
C ASN A 24 31.89 35.39 -4.33
N ARG A 25 32.98 36.07 -3.95
CA ARG A 25 33.63 35.90 -2.65
C ARG A 25 32.71 36.32 -1.51
N PHE A 26 32.04 37.46 -1.63
CA PHE A 26 31.04 37.91 -0.67
C PHE A 26 29.89 36.91 -0.52
N VAL A 27 29.34 36.39 -1.62
CA VAL A 27 28.26 35.37 -1.57
C VAL A 27 28.75 34.09 -0.90
N ALA A 28 29.98 33.65 -1.19
CA ALA A 28 30.58 32.48 -0.55
C ALA A 28 30.78 32.68 0.97
N GLU A 29 31.19 33.87 1.39
CA GLU A 29 31.38 34.22 2.79
C GLU A 29 30.04 34.29 3.54
N LEU A 30 29.02 34.91 2.93
CA LEU A 30 27.65 34.90 3.46
C LEU A 30 27.12 33.47 3.62
N ARG A 31 27.36 32.61 2.62
CA ARG A 31 27.00 31.19 2.69
C ARG A 31 27.71 30.46 3.82
N SER A 32 28.99 30.74 4.02
CA SER A 32 29.74 30.16 5.13
C SER A 32 29.19 30.61 6.48
N GLN A 33 28.91 31.91 6.64
CA GLN A 33 28.38 32.48 7.89
C GLN A 33 26.99 31.92 8.24
N LEU A 34 26.09 31.88 7.26
CA LEU A 34 24.77 31.29 7.43
C LEU A 34 24.85 29.81 7.83
N ARG A 35 25.84 29.08 7.29
CA ARG A 35 26.02 27.66 7.60
C ARG A 35 26.53 27.47 9.02
N SER A 36 27.50 28.28 9.43
CA SER A 36 27.99 28.28 10.81
C SER A 36 26.86 28.60 11.79
N TYR A 37 26.04 29.62 11.50
CA TYR A 37 24.88 29.96 12.32
C TYR A 37 23.86 28.82 12.41
N LEU A 38 23.55 28.18 11.27
CA LEU A 38 22.66 27.03 11.24
C LEU A 38 23.18 25.88 12.10
N ILE A 39 24.48 25.55 11.98
CA ILE A 39 25.10 24.47 12.76
C ILE A 39 24.98 24.78 14.26
N THR A 40 25.39 25.97 14.70
CA THR A 40 25.30 26.38 16.10
C THR A 40 23.86 26.35 16.61
N SER A 41 22.91 26.88 15.85
CA SER A 41 21.50 26.87 16.22
C SER A 41 20.92 25.45 16.30
N CYS A 42 21.29 24.57 15.37
CA CYS A 42 20.89 23.16 15.41
C CYS A 42 21.48 22.43 16.62
N GLU A 43 22.75 22.67 16.96
CA GLU A 43 23.39 22.11 18.15
C GLU A 43 22.68 22.56 19.44
N GLU A 44 22.36 23.86 19.56
CA GLU A 44 21.61 24.42 20.70
C GLU A 44 20.21 23.80 20.84
N ASN A 45 19.54 23.53 19.72
CA ASN A 45 18.20 22.93 19.68
C ASN A 45 18.20 21.40 19.64
N LYS A 46 19.36 20.75 19.83
CA LYS A 46 19.53 19.28 19.82
C LYS A 46 19.09 18.61 18.50
N ILE A 47 19.18 19.33 17.39
CA ILE A 47 18.95 18.80 16.04
C ILE A 47 20.26 18.20 15.54
N VAL A 48 20.23 16.92 15.16
CA VAL A 48 21.42 16.21 14.67
C VAL A 48 21.83 16.74 13.29
N ILE A 49 23.10 17.11 13.13
CA ILE A 49 23.65 17.55 11.84
C ILE A 49 23.53 16.42 10.83
N GLY A 50 22.98 16.72 9.64
CA GLY A 50 22.70 15.73 8.59
C GLY A 50 21.37 14.98 8.74
N SER A 51 20.59 15.26 9.80
CA SER A 51 19.20 14.78 9.90
C SER A 51 18.31 15.38 8.79
N PRO A 52 17.14 14.77 8.50
CA PRO A 52 16.17 15.35 7.57
C PRO A 52 15.77 16.80 7.92
N ASP A 53 15.62 17.11 9.22
CA ASP A 53 15.26 18.44 9.70
C ASP A 53 16.40 19.45 9.45
N TYR A 54 17.65 19.06 9.74
CA TYR A 54 18.84 19.86 9.41
C TYR A 54 18.91 20.14 7.91
N LEU A 55 18.74 19.11 7.07
CA LEU A 55 18.84 19.24 5.61
C LEU A 55 17.74 20.13 5.04
N THR A 56 16.53 20.08 5.63
CA THR A 56 15.41 20.94 5.26
C THR A 56 15.71 22.40 5.63
N ALA A 57 16.16 22.65 6.86
CA ALA A 57 16.56 23.98 7.30
C ALA A 57 17.73 24.54 6.47
N GLU A 58 18.73 23.71 6.14
CA GLU A 58 19.87 24.08 5.29
C GLU A 58 19.40 24.48 3.89
N SER A 59 18.48 23.74 3.26
CA SER A 59 17.96 24.10 1.94
C SER A 59 17.14 25.40 1.98
N VAL A 60 16.28 25.59 2.99
CA VAL A 60 15.52 26.85 3.12
C VAL A 60 16.46 28.04 3.33
N LEU A 61 17.47 27.92 4.19
CA LEU A 61 18.38 29.02 4.49
C LEU A 61 19.33 29.32 3.30
N MET A 62 19.86 28.28 2.65
CA MET A 62 20.87 28.42 1.60
C MET A 62 20.30 28.71 0.23
N ASP A 63 19.14 28.12 -0.09
CA ASP A 63 18.59 28.17 -1.45
C ASP A 63 17.44 29.18 -1.55
N VAL A 64 16.59 29.30 -0.52
CA VAL A 64 15.46 30.22 -0.52
C VAL A 64 15.88 31.57 0.06
N PHE A 65 16.24 31.63 1.34
CA PHE A 65 16.53 32.89 2.03
C PHE A 65 17.67 33.66 1.35
N MET A 66 18.78 32.99 1.02
CA MET A 66 19.91 33.64 0.34
C MET A 66 19.51 34.20 -1.03
N LYS A 67 18.75 33.45 -1.83
CA LYS A 67 18.30 33.86 -3.17
C LYS A 67 17.43 35.10 -3.10
N TYR A 68 16.41 35.10 -2.25
CA TYR A 68 15.50 36.24 -2.11
C TYR A 68 16.17 37.44 -1.45
N THR A 69 17.09 37.23 -0.50
CA THR A 69 17.84 38.34 0.12
C THR A 69 18.76 39.03 -0.88
N LEU A 70 19.48 38.25 -1.69
CA LEU A 70 20.36 38.79 -2.73
C LEU A 70 19.57 39.50 -3.83
N GLU A 71 18.37 39.00 -4.17
CA GLU A 71 17.47 39.68 -5.10
C GLU A 71 16.92 40.99 -4.51
N PHE A 72 16.50 40.98 -3.24
CA PHE A 72 16.00 42.15 -2.54
C PHE A 72 17.03 43.30 -2.52
N ILE A 73 18.30 42.99 -2.27
CA ILE A 73 19.36 44.01 -2.26
C ILE A 73 19.92 44.30 -3.66
N ARG A 74 19.55 43.55 -4.70
CA ARG A 74 20.17 43.58 -6.04
C ARG A 74 20.23 44.97 -6.66
N GLU A 75 19.16 45.74 -6.51
CA GLU A 75 19.06 47.11 -7.06
C GLU A 75 20.11 48.05 -6.47
N ASN A 76 20.60 47.73 -5.27
CA ASN A 76 21.65 48.47 -4.57
C ASN A 76 23.05 47.87 -4.79
N LEU A 77 23.19 46.78 -5.57
CA LEU A 77 24.46 46.13 -5.85
C LEU A 77 25.03 46.53 -7.22
N LEU A 78 26.25 47.03 -7.22
CA LEU A 78 27.02 47.31 -8.44
C LEU A 78 28.24 46.39 -8.54
N VAL A 79 28.40 45.69 -9.67
CA VAL A 79 29.55 44.84 -9.94
C VAL A 79 30.30 45.39 -11.14
N GLY A 80 31.55 45.82 -10.97
CA GLY A 80 32.33 46.47 -12.03
C GLY A 80 31.66 47.74 -12.58
N GLY A 81 30.92 48.46 -11.71
CA GLY A 81 30.19 49.68 -12.07
C GLY A 81 28.87 49.45 -12.81
N ARG A 82 28.42 48.21 -12.98
CA ARG A 82 27.13 47.88 -13.63
C ARG A 82 26.15 47.26 -12.63
N PRO A 83 24.83 47.55 -12.75
CA PRO A 83 23.80 46.84 -12.01
C PRO A 83 23.83 45.35 -12.29
N LEU A 84 23.52 44.55 -11.29
CA LEU A 84 23.44 43.11 -11.45
C LEU A 84 22.19 42.71 -12.26
N THR A 85 22.37 41.88 -13.29
CA THR A 85 21.27 41.31 -14.06
C THR A 85 20.47 40.35 -13.19
N PRO A 86 19.13 40.45 -13.17
CA PRO A 86 18.29 39.52 -12.42
C PRO A 86 18.44 38.09 -12.95
N PRO A 87 18.35 37.07 -12.08
CA PRO A 87 18.21 35.68 -12.51
C PRO A 87 16.96 35.49 -13.39
N PRO A 88 16.92 34.46 -14.25
CA PRO A 88 15.79 34.21 -15.17
C PRO A 88 14.41 34.16 -14.49
N GLU A 89 14.37 33.71 -13.24
CA GLU A 89 13.14 33.59 -12.43
C GLU A 89 12.60 34.94 -11.92
N PHE A 90 13.43 35.98 -11.90
CA PHE A 90 13.08 37.35 -11.49
C PHE A 90 13.12 38.33 -12.67
N GLY A 91 13.30 37.82 -13.89
CA GLY A 91 13.19 38.61 -15.11
C GLY A 91 11.74 39.05 -15.36
N PRO A 92 11.53 40.11 -16.16
CA PRO A 92 10.18 40.47 -16.59
C PRO A 92 9.57 39.28 -17.33
N ALA A 93 8.39 38.83 -16.89
CA ALA A 93 7.65 37.76 -17.54
C ALA A 93 7.40 38.16 -19.01
N THR A 94 8.06 37.48 -19.95
CA THR A 94 7.59 37.46 -21.32
C THR A 94 6.31 36.64 -21.32
N ASP A 95 5.16 37.31 -21.25
CA ASP A 95 3.84 36.72 -21.46
C ASP A 95 3.81 36.02 -22.82
N GLN A 96 3.94 34.70 -22.83
CA GLN A 96 3.39 33.86 -23.89
C GLN A 96 2.17 33.14 -23.34
N VAL A 97 1.05 33.86 -23.43
CA VAL A 97 -0.30 33.31 -23.33
C VAL A 97 -0.67 32.65 -24.67
N ASN A 98 -1.40 31.53 -24.58
CA ASN A 98 -2.03 30.67 -25.61
C ASN A 98 -1.30 29.34 -25.84
N GLY A 99 -1.94 28.18 -25.85
CA GLY A 99 -3.35 27.83 -25.84
C GLY A 99 -3.47 26.34 -26.25
N THR A 100 -4.45 25.66 -25.69
CA THR A 100 -4.77 24.24 -25.87
C THR A 100 -4.99 23.86 -27.34
N SER A 101 -4.29 22.84 -27.88
CA SER A 101 -4.84 21.89 -28.87
C SER A 101 -3.88 20.74 -29.20
N THR A 102 -4.46 19.55 -29.24
CA THR A 102 -3.98 18.29 -29.83
C THR A 102 -3.69 18.39 -31.33
N GLY A 103 -2.67 17.70 -31.82
CA GLY A 103 -2.62 17.20 -33.21
C GLY A 103 -1.37 17.52 -34.03
N GLU A 104 -0.57 16.47 -34.26
CA GLU A 104 0.13 16.14 -35.50
C GLU A 104 1.30 16.98 -36.05
N GLN A 105 2.14 16.24 -36.77
CA GLN A 105 3.48 16.52 -37.25
C GLN A 105 3.59 17.77 -38.14
N ALA A 106 4.67 18.53 -37.94
CA ALA A 106 5.31 19.25 -39.03
C ALA A 106 6.83 19.30 -38.81
N SER A 107 7.56 18.49 -39.58
CA SER A 107 8.99 18.63 -39.80
C SER A 107 9.30 20.04 -40.31
N ARG A 108 10.10 20.79 -39.55
CA ARG A 108 10.80 21.99 -40.05
C ARG A 108 12.26 21.93 -39.60
N THR A 109 13.11 21.59 -40.56
CA THR A 109 14.54 21.90 -40.55
C THR A 109 14.74 23.42 -40.44
N SER A 110 15.36 23.88 -39.37
CA SER A 110 15.97 25.20 -39.30
C SER A 110 17.18 25.15 -38.39
N ASN A 111 18.37 25.20 -39.01
CA ASN A 111 19.61 25.56 -38.35
C ASN A 111 19.45 26.92 -37.66
N ASN A 112 19.55 26.95 -36.34
CA ASN A 112 20.06 28.13 -35.64
C ASN A 112 20.70 27.71 -34.32
N ARG A 113 21.99 28.05 -34.19
CA ARG A 113 22.79 27.97 -32.97
C ARG A 113 22.26 29.01 -31.97
N SER A 114 21.31 28.64 -31.13
CA SER A 114 21.13 29.29 -29.81
C SER A 114 21.77 28.38 -28.77
N LYS A 115 22.92 28.79 -28.24
CA LYS A 115 23.43 28.24 -26.97
C LYS A 115 22.58 28.85 -25.87
N ASP A 116 21.38 28.32 -25.67
CA ASP A 116 20.64 28.60 -24.46
C ASP A 116 21.46 28.09 -23.26
N PRO A 117 21.65 28.90 -22.21
CA PRO A 117 22.31 28.42 -21.00
C PRO A 117 21.46 27.29 -20.43
N LYS A 118 22.07 26.10 -20.29
CA LYS A 118 21.44 24.96 -19.62
C LYS A 118 20.87 25.44 -18.28
N PRO A 119 19.61 25.12 -17.94
CA PRO A 119 19.06 25.46 -16.63
C PRO A 119 19.96 24.88 -15.53
N GLU A 120 20.12 25.63 -14.44
CA GLU A 120 20.87 25.17 -13.25
C GLU A 120 20.45 23.75 -12.92
N ARG A 121 21.44 22.88 -12.66
CA ARG A 121 21.24 21.47 -12.30
C ARG A 121 20.29 21.39 -11.10
N THR A 122 18.99 21.29 -11.35
CA THR A 122 18.06 20.67 -10.43
C THR A 122 18.62 19.29 -10.14
N ARG A 123 18.62 18.92 -8.84
CA ARG A 123 19.11 17.59 -8.41
C ARG A 123 18.50 16.55 -9.36
N PRO A 124 19.29 15.59 -9.88
CA PRO A 124 18.74 14.58 -10.77
C PRO A 124 17.56 13.93 -10.05
N CYS A 125 16.35 14.14 -10.57
CA CYS A 125 15.19 13.44 -10.09
C CYS A 125 15.43 11.99 -10.49
N ASP A 126 15.71 11.13 -9.51
CA ASP A 126 15.85 9.70 -9.76
C ASP A 126 14.48 9.19 -10.18
N THR A 127 14.31 9.03 -11.49
CA THR A 127 13.03 8.62 -12.09
C THR A 127 12.61 7.25 -11.60
N ALA A 128 13.57 6.35 -11.28
CA ALA A 128 13.27 5.04 -10.73
C ALA A 128 12.77 5.12 -9.29
N LEU A 129 13.37 6.00 -8.47
CA LEU A 129 12.86 6.27 -7.12
C LEU A 129 11.47 6.91 -7.17
N ASN A 130 11.28 7.90 -8.06
CA ASN A 130 10.00 8.58 -8.22
C ASN A 130 8.90 7.61 -8.66
N GLU A 131 9.16 6.76 -9.65
CA GLU A 131 8.24 5.70 -10.06
C GLU A 131 7.92 4.72 -8.92
N ARG A 132 8.92 4.35 -8.12
CA ARG A 132 8.71 3.45 -6.97
C ARG A 132 7.83 4.09 -5.91
N VAL A 133 8.05 5.37 -5.59
CA VAL A 133 7.21 6.14 -4.65
C VAL A 133 5.78 6.22 -5.17
N ILE A 134 5.58 6.55 -6.44
CA ILE A 134 4.26 6.62 -7.07
C ILE A 134 3.55 5.26 -6.99
N ARG A 135 4.22 4.16 -7.34
CA ARG A 135 3.63 2.80 -7.25
C ARG A 135 3.29 2.41 -5.82
N GLN A 136 4.15 2.73 -4.85
CA GLN A 136 3.88 2.46 -3.44
C GLN A 136 2.69 3.27 -2.94
N GLN A 137 2.54 4.51 -3.38
CA GLN A 137 1.44 5.37 -2.98
C GLN A 137 0.10 4.86 -3.53
N TYR A 138 0.05 4.41 -4.79
CA TYR A 138 -1.13 3.72 -5.32
C TYR A 138 -1.45 2.42 -4.57
N ALA A 139 -0.45 1.58 -4.30
CA ALA A 139 -0.64 0.34 -3.54
C ALA A 139 -1.19 0.60 -2.13
N LEU A 140 -0.74 1.66 -1.46
CA LEU A 140 -1.25 2.06 -0.15
C LEU A 140 -2.71 2.53 -0.23
N TYR A 141 -3.08 3.30 -1.26
CA TYR A 141 -4.46 3.72 -1.46
C TYR A 141 -5.40 2.55 -1.76
N ASP A 142 -5.00 1.65 -2.64
CA ASP A 142 -5.79 0.45 -2.96
C ASP A 142 -5.98 -0.42 -1.71
N ALA A 143 -4.92 -0.64 -0.94
CA ALA A 143 -4.99 -1.37 0.32
C ALA A 143 -5.91 -0.70 1.35
N ALA A 144 -5.91 0.63 1.43
CA ALA A 144 -6.79 1.38 2.34
C ALA A 144 -8.28 1.26 1.95
N VAL A 145 -8.59 1.33 0.65
CA VAL A 145 -9.95 1.13 0.13
C VAL A 145 -10.43 -0.30 0.40
N ASP A 146 -9.58 -1.30 0.14
CA ASP A 146 -9.90 -2.70 0.42
C ASP A 146 -10.09 -2.98 1.90
N ASN A 147 -9.27 -2.38 2.77
CA ASN A 147 -9.42 -2.53 4.21
C ASN A 147 -10.74 -1.90 4.68
N THR A 148 -11.10 -0.74 4.16
CA THR A 148 -12.37 -0.06 4.45
C THR A 148 -13.56 -0.91 4.02
N ARG A 149 -13.51 -1.50 2.83
CA ARG A 149 -14.54 -2.42 2.32
C ARG A 149 -14.68 -3.65 3.20
N LYS A 150 -13.56 -4.29 3.56
CA LYS A 150 -13.55 -5.44 4.48
C LYS A 150 -14.14 -5.07 5.84
N ARG A 151 -13.75 -3.94 6.44
CA ARG A 151 -14.29 -3.50 7.73
C ARG A 151 -15.80 -3.25 7.70
N LYS A 152 -16.33 -2.80 6.56
CA LYS A 152 -17.77 -2.56 6.38
C LYS A 152 -18.55 -3.85 6.13
N ASP A 153 -18.10 -4.66 5.16
CA ASP A 153 -18.92 -5.72 4.59
C ASP A 153 -18.63 -7.11 5.21
N LEU A 154 -17.40 -7.35 5.66
CA LEU A 154 -16.98 -8.65 6.19
C LEU A 154 -17.72 -9.05 7.48
N PRO A 155 -17.92 -8.15 8.48
CA PRO A 155 -18.66 -8.52 9.69
C PRO A 155 -20.08 -9.00 9.37
N GLY A 156 -20.77 -8.30 8.46
CA GLY A 156 -22.13 -8.68 8.04
C GLY A 156 -22.16 -10.07 7.39
N HIS A 157 -21.23 -10.36 6.48
CA HIS A 157 -21.13 -11.67 5.85
C HIS A 157 -20.78 -12.79 6.85
N ILE A 158 -19.93 -12.52 7.85
CA ILE A 158 -19.62 -13.49 8.92
C ILE A 158 -20.88 -13.76 9.75
N VAL A 159 -21.59 -12.73 10.19
CA VAL A 159 -22.83 -12.89 10.98
C VAL A 159 -23.85 -13.71 10.20
N GLN A 160 -24.09 -13.36 8.93
CA GLN A 160 -25.04 -14.10 8.09
C GLN A 160 -24.67 -15.58 7.94
N ARG A 161 -23.39 -15.90 7.77
CA ARG A 161 -22.90 -17.29 7.69
C ARG A 161 -23.12 -18.03 9.00
N VAL A 162 -22.83 -17.39 10.13
CA VAL A 162 -23.02 -17.98 11.46
C VAL A 162 -24.49 -18.21 11.76
N GLU A 163 -25.36 -17.24 11.47
CA GLU A 163 -26.81 -17.38 11.63
C GLU A 163 -27.37 -18.52 10.79
N THR A 164 -26.96 -18.60 9.52
CA THR A 164 -27.38 -19.69 8.63
C THR A 164 -26.95 -21.06 9.18
N ALA A 165 -25.71 -21.18 9.67
CA ALA A 165 -25.22 -22.43 10.25
C ALA A 165 -25.94 -22.77 11.57
N ALA A 166 -26.22 -21.78 12.41
CA ALA A 166 -26.97 -21.96 13.65
C ALA A 166 -28.39 -22.44 13.38
N GLN A 167 -29.04 -21.86 12.36
CA GLN A 167 -30.39 -22.23 11.96
C GLN A 167 -30.46 -23.67 11.42
N GLN A 168 -29.50 -24.06 10.57
CA GLN A 168 -29.36 -25.45 10.11
C GLN A 168 -29.15 -26.43 11.27
N CYS A 169 -28.33 -26.07 12.25
CA CYS A 169 -28.11 -26.89 13.44
C CYS A 169 -29.39 -27.03 14.27
N SER A 170 -30.13 -25.93 14.46
CA SER A 170 -31.41 -25.93 15.17
C SER A 170 -32.46 -26.81 14.48
N GLU A 171 -32.57 -26.71 13.16
CA GLU A 171 -33.50 -27.55 12.37
C GLU A 171 -33.14 -29.04 12.48
N HIS A 172 -31.85 -29.37 12.44
CA HIS A 172 -31.37 -30.73 12.64
C HIS A 172 -31.72 -31.26 14.04
N LEU A 173 -31.47 -30.48 15.10
CA LEU A 173 -31.80 -30.89 16.48
C LEU A 173 -33.32 -31.08 16.68
N LEU A 174 -34.14 -30.20 16.10
CA LEU A 174 -35.59 -30.33 16.14
C LEU A 174 -36.05 -31.63 15.44
N SER A 175 -35.45 -31.97 14.30
CA SER A 175 -35.77 -33.23 13.61
C SER A 175 -35.41 -34.47 14.44
N GLN A 176 -34.24 -34.47 15.09
CA GLN A 176 -33.82 -35.57 15.98
C GLN A 176 -34.71 -35.70 17.21
N THR A 177 -35.15 -34.57 17.78
CA THR A 177 -36.04 -34.58 18.94
C THR A 177 -37.39 -35.20 18.56
N LYS A 178 -37.91 -34.86 17.38
CA LYS A 178 -39.16 -35.45 16.88
C LYS A 178 -39.04 -36.95 16.61
N GLU A 179 -37.90 -37.42 16.10
CA GLU A 179 -37.64 -38.86 15.94
C GLU A 179 -37.60 -39.59 17.29
N LEU A 180 -36.99 -38.98 18.32
CA LEU A 180 -36.96 -39.54 19.67
C LEU A 180 -38.36 -39.63 20.29
N GLU A 181 -39.18 -38.58 20.16
CA GLU A 181 -40.57 -38.59 20.63
C GLU A 181 -41.39 -39.70 19.96
N GLN A 182 -41.19 -39.93 18.66
CA GLN A 182 -41.85 -41.03 17.93
C GLN A 182 -41.39 -42.40 18.45
N LEU A 183 -40.10 -42.60 18.68
CA LEU A 183 -39.56 -43.84 19.23
C LEU A 183 -40.06 -44.10 20.66
N GLU A 184 -40.18 -43.05 21.47
CA GLU A 184 -40.72 -43.13 22.83
C GLU A 184 -42.22 -43.46 22.82
N ALA A 185 -43.00 -42.87 21.92
CA ALA A 185 -44.41 -43.21 21.72
C ALA A 185 -44.59 -44.69 21.33
N VAL A 186 -43.80 -45.19 20.37
CA VAL A 186 -43.81 -46.62 19.97
C VAL A 186 -43.41 -47.53 21.15
N ARG A 187 -42.43 -47.12 21.96
CA ARG A 187 -42.03 -47.88 23.15
C ARG A 187 -43.16 -47.95 24.19
N LEU A 188 -43.89 -46.86 24.39
CA LEU A 188 -45.05 -46.81 25.27
C LEU A 188 -46.19 -47.72 24.78
N GLU A 189 -46.45 -47.74 23.48
CA GLU A 189 -47.41 -48.69 22.88
C GLU A 189 -46.96 -50.15 23.02
N GLN A 190 -45.66 -50.43 22.90
CA GLN A 190 -45.11 -51.78 23.11
C GLN A 190 -45.08 -52.22 24.59
N ALA A 191 -45.02 -51.27 25.53
CA ALA A 191 -45.06 -51.56 26.96
C ALA A 191 -46.47 -51.98 27.45
N ASP A 192 -47.51 -51.72 26.65
CA ASP A 192 -48.90 -52.15 26.90
C ASP A 192 -49.18 -53.58 26.38
N VAL A 193 -48.19 -54.24 25.79
CA VAL A 193 -48.29 -55.63 25.31
C VAL A 193 -48.15 -56.59 26.49
N ASP A 194 -49.20 -57.37 26.74
CA ASP A 194 -49.26 -58.39 27.80
C ASP A 194 -48.02 -59.31 27.75
N PRO A 195 -47.23 -59.44 28.85
CA PRO A 195 -46.02 -60.26 28.87
C PRO A 195 -46.24 -61.74 28.49
N THR A 196 -47.48 -62.23 28.55
CA THR A 196 -47.86 -63.58 28.08
C THR A 196 -47.76 -63.73 26.55
N GLN A 197 -47.88 -62.65 25.78
CA GLN A 197 -47.79 -62.65 24.30
C GLN A 197 -46.34 -62.57 23.76
N ARG A 198 -45.34 -62.32 24.62
CA ARG A 198 -43.91 -62.29 24.19
C ARG A 198 -43.42 -63.65 23.65
N TRP A 199 -44.02 -64.75 24.10
CA TRP A 199 -43.68 -66.10 23.64
C TRP A 199 -44.15 -66.39 22.21
N ASP A 200 -45.21 -65.73 21.75
CA ASP A 200 -45.74 -65.93 20.39
C ASP A 200 -44.83 -65.26 19.34
N VAL A 201 -44.18 -64.15 19.69
CA VAL A 201 -43.21 -63.45 18.82
C VAL A 201 -41.90 -64.21 18.67
N LEU A 202 -41.46 -64.90 19.72
CA LEU A 202 -40.21 -65.69 19.73
C LEU A 202 -40.33 -67.01 18.97
N ASN A 203 -41.55 -67.54 18.85
CA ASN A 203 -41.86 -68.74 18.09
C ASN A 203 -42.42 -68.45 16.69
N ALA A 204 -42.56 -67.17 16.32
CA ALA A 204 -42.91 -66.80 14.95
C ALA A 204 -41.74 -67.15 14.02
N GLU A 205 -42.00 -67.98 13.02
CA GLU A 205 -41.03 -68.36 12.01
C GLU A 205 -40.52 -67.08 11.30
N PRO A 206 -39.19 -66.87 11.17
CA PRO A 206 -38.66 -65.62 10.64
C PRO A 206 -39.25 -65.34 9.24
N PRO A 207 -39.75 -64.13 8.98
CA PRO A 207 -40.24 -63.79 7.65
C PRO A 207 -39.03 -63.68 6.74
N ASP A 208 -38.82 -64.74 5.95
CA ASP A 208 -37.86 -64.80 4.85
C ASP A 208 -36.37 -64.91 5.28
N ILE A 209 -36.03 -66.09 5.81
CA ILE A 209 -34.66 -66.53 6.13
C ILE A 209 -33.71 -66.32 4.95
N GLN A 210 -34.19 -66.49 3.72
CA GLN A 210 -33.40 -66.36 2.51
C GLN A 210 -32.89 -64.92 2.32
N ARG A 211 -33.76 -63.93 2.51
CA ARG A 211 -33.41 -62.51 2.40
C ARG A 211 -32.38 -62.09 3.44
N THR A 212 -32.54 -62.57 4.67
CA THR A 212 -31.58 -62.28 5.75
C THR A 212 -30.20 -62.89 5.43
N GLN A 213 -30.16 -64.09 4.86
CA GLN A 213 -28.93 -64.76 4.47
C GLN A 213 -28.25 -64.07 3.27
N ASP A 214 -29.02 -63.56 2.32
CA ASP A 214 -28.53 -62.78 1.19
C ASP A 214 -27.92 -61.44 1.65
N ASP A 215 -28.57 -60.76 2.60
CA ASP A 215 -28.08 -59.50 3.20
C ASP A 215 -26.76 -59.71 3.95
N PHE A 216 -26.65 -60.78 4.76
CA PHE A 216 -25.38 -61.15 5.42
C PHE A 216 -24.27 -61.49 4.42
N THR A 217 -24.62 -62.19 3.34
CA THR A 217 -23.66 -62.55 2.28
C THR A 217 -23.18 -61.31 1.52
N GLY A 218 -24.09 -60.37 1.24
CA GLY A 218 -23.78 -59.08 0.61
C GLY A 218 -22.86 -58.21 1.47
N ALA A 219 -23.14 -58.11 2.78
CA ALA A 219 -22.31 -57.37 3.72
C ALA A 219 -20.90 -57.98 3.83
N ASN A 220 -20.78 -59.31 3.92
CA ASN A 220 -19.49 -59.99 3.94
C ASN A 220 -18.70 -59.78 2.65
N HIS A 221 -19.36 -59.82 1.49
CA HIS A 221 -18.71 -59.55 0.21
C HIS A 221 -18.19 -58.10 0.11
N ALA A 222 -18.94 -57.13 0.63
CA ALA A 222 -18.51 -55.74 0.69
C ALA A 222 -17.29 -55.55 1.61
N ILE A 223 -17.27 -56.23 2.77
CA ILE A 223 -16.13 -56.21 3.70
C ILE A 223 -14.89 -56.83 3.04
N CYS A 224 -15.01 -57.96 2.34
CA CYS A 224 -13.89 -58.58 1.64
C CYS A 224 -13.30 -57.65 0.57
N LYS A 225 -14.14 -57.01 -0.26
CA LYS A 225 -13.69 -56.02 -1.25
C LYS A 225 -12.98 -54.83 -0.61
N LEU A 226 -13.47 -54.35 0.53
CA LEU A 226 -12.83 -53.27 1.26
C LEU A 226 -11.43 -53.70 1.73
N ILE A 227 -11.30 -54.88 2.35
CA ILE A 227 -10.02 -55.42 2.83
C ILE A 227 -9.01 -55.59 1.68
N GLU A 228 -9.45 -56.04 0.50
CA GLU A 228 -8.59 -56.17 -0.69
C GLU A 228 -8.11 -54.82 -1.24
N SER A 229 -8.94 -53.77 -1.13
CA SER A 229 -8.65 -52.44 -1.69
C SER A 229 -7.80 -51.54 -0.77
N ILE A 230 -7.82 -51.76 0.54
CA ILE A 230 -7.10 -50.95 1.54
C ILE A 230 -5.58 -50.86 1.27
N PRO A 231 -4.86 -51.96 0.96
CA PRO A 231 -3.43 -51.89 0.68
C PRO A 231 -3.07 -51.00 -0.51
N GLN A 232 -3.87 -51.01 -1.57
CA GLN A 232 -3.67 -50.16 -2.75
C GLN A 232 -3.93 -48.68 -2.42
N LEU A 233 -4.95 -48.41 -1.61
CA LEU A 233 -5.26 -47.06 -1.14
C LEU A 233 -4.10 -46.49 -0.29
N ILE A 234 -3.54 -47.30 0.62
CA ILE A 234 -2.39 -46.91 1.44
C ILE A 234 -1.17 -46.61 0.56
N GLN A 235 -0.84 -47.48 -0.41
CA GLN A 235 0.29 -47.23 -1.33
C GLN A 235 0.10 -45.95 -2.14
N THR A 236 -1.11 -45.70 -2.63
CA THR A 236 -1.43 -44.51 -3.42
C THR A 236 -1.31 -43.24 -2.58
N ALA A 237 -1.82 -43.27 -1.35
CA ALA A 237 -1.70 -42.16 -0.40
C ALA A 237 -0.24 -41.88 -0.02
N SER A 238 0.55 -42.92 0.31
CA SER A 238 1.97 -42.76 0.62
C SER A 238 2.76 -42.18 -0.56
N ARG A 239 2.47 -42.63 -1.78
CA ARG A 239 3.10 -42.08 -2.99
C ARG A 239 2.75 -40.61 -3.20
N ALA A 240 1.49 -40.23 -3.00
CA ALA A 240 1.03 -38.84 -3.13
C ALA A 240 1.71 -37.92 -2.08
N ILE A 241 1.87 -38.40 -0.84
CA ILE A 241 2.58 -37.66 0.22
C ILE A 241 4.05 -37.44 -0.17
N ASN A 242 4.74 -38.48 -0.63
CA ASN A 242 6.15 -38.37 -1.06
C ASN A 242 6.33 -37.37 -2.22
N LEU A 243 5.45 -37.42 -3.22
CA LEU A 243 5.44 -36.47 -4.34
C LEU A 243 5.21 -35.03 -3.86
N HIS A 244 4.29 -34.82 -2.91
CA HIS A 244 4.06 -33.50 -2.34
C HIS A 244 5.30 -32.97 -1.62
N GLU A 245 5.99 -33.80 -0.83
CA GLU A 245 7.24 -33.40 -0.17
C GLU A 245 8.36 -33.07 -1.16
N GLU A 246 8.47 -33.81 -2.27
CA GLU A 246 9.47 -33.61 -3.32
C GLU A 246 9.24 -32.29 -4.09
N VAL A 247 7.98 -32.00 -4.44
CA VAL A 247 7.58 -30.70 -5.04
C VAL A 247 7.83 -29.54 -4.07
N THR A 248 7.55 -29.73 -2.79
CA THR A 248 7.75 -28.68 -1.77
C THR A 248 9.23 -28.40 -1.52
N LYS A 249 10.10 -29.42 -1.59
CA LYS A 249 11.55 -29.26 -1.46
C LYS A 249 12.16 -28.54 -2.66
N THR A 250 11.77 -28.93 -3.87
CA THR A 250 12.27 -28.31 -5.12
C THR A 250 11.87 -26.83 -5.24
N LEU A 251 10.70 -26.43 -4.76
CA LEU A 251 10.25 -25.04 -4.69
C LEU A 251 10.99 -24.18 -3.64
N LYS A 252 11.61 -24.77 -2.61
CA LYS A 252 12.39 -24.04 -1.59
C LYS A 252 13.85 -23.81 -1.97
N THR A 253 14.34 -24.49 -3.01
CA THR A 253 15.73 -24.44 -3.48
C THR A 253 15.95 -23.51 -4.68
N VAL A 254 14.90 -22.81 -5.13
CA VAL A 254 14.94 -21.75 -6.17
C VAL A 254 14.72 -20.41 -5.49
#